data_AF-A0AAV4IH94-F1
#
_entry.id   AF-A0AAV4IH94-F1
#
_cell.length_a   1.000
_cell.length_b   1.000
_cell.length_c   1.000
_cell.angle_alpha   90.00
_cell.angle_beta   90.00
_cell.angle_gamma   90.00
#
_symmetry.space_group_name_H-M   'P 1'
#
loop_
_entity.id
_entity.type
_entity.pdbx_description
1 polymer ?
#
loop_
_entity_poly.entity_id
_entity_poly.type
_entity_poly.pdbx_seq_one_letter_code
_entity_poly.pdbx_strand_id
1 'polypeptide(L)'
;MRCFRCHRYGHGRNKCRAREELCVRCGEPGHGSEECKRDVRCVNCKGDHPANSKTCTKYMEEQAILRYRAINGGTFKQARAAVVVNVAKEIRPKLFTQVVRGTSTRAVTTSATVKES
;
A
#
# COMPACT_ATOMS: atom_id res chain seq x y z
N MET A 1 3.85 -10.77 11.10
CA MET A 1 3.73 -11.28 12.50
C MET A 1 3.24 -10.13 13.39
N ARG A 2 2.27 -10.37 14.28
CA ARG A 2 1.79 -9.35 15.25
C ARG A 2 2.38 -9.60 16.63
N CYS A 3 2.87 -8.55 17.29
CA CYS A 3 3.30 -8.62 18.68
C CYS A 3 2.09 -8.69 19.62
N PHE A 4 2.00 -9.70 20.49
CA PHE A 4 0.89 -9.80 21.44
C PHE A 4 0.98 -8.79 22.60
N ARG A 5 2.14 -8.16 22.83
CA ARG A 5 2.28 -7.10 23.85
C ARG A 5 1.85 -5.73 23.34
N CYS A 6 2.34 -5.28 22.18
CA CYS A 6 2.07 -3.92 21.69
C CYS A 6 1.17 -3.86 20.45
N HIS A 7 0.75 -5.02 19.94
CA HIS A 7 -0.11 -5.18 18.75
C HIS A 7 0.41 -4.58 17.44
N ARG A 8 1.65 -4.09 17.41
CA ARG A 8 2.34 -3.67 16.19
C ARG A 8 2.86 -4.88 15.41
N TYR A 9 2.97 -4.72 14.09
CA TYR A 9 3.56 -5.73 13.22
C TYR A 9 5.10 -5.68 13.20
N GLY A 10 5.72 -6.73 12.65
CA GLY A 10 7.16 -6.78 12.36
C GLY A 10 8.06 -7.30 13.48
N HIS A 11 7.53 -7.62 14.66
CA HIS A 11 8.30 -8.24 15.74
C HIS A 11 7.41 -9.10 16.66
N GLY A 12 8.05 -10.02 17.40
CA GLY A 12 7.42 -10.87 18.41
C GLY A 12 7.59 -10.32 19.82
N ARG A 13 6.93 -10.95 20.81
CA ARG A 13 6.92 -10.52 22.22
C ARG A 13 8.33 -10.34 22.80
N ASN A 14 9.25 -11.25 22.51
CA ASN A 14 10.62 -11.27 23.05
C ASN A 14 11.51 -10.12 22.56
N LYS A 15 11.14 -9.48 21.43
CA LYS A 15 11.84 -8.31 20.88
C LYS A 15 11.05 -7.02 21.06
N CYS A 16 9.94 -7.07 21.79
CA CYS A 16 9.09 -5.92 22.03
C CYS A 16 9.71 -4.99 23.07
N ARG A 17 9.76 -3.69 22.75
CA ARG A 17 10.26 -2.64 23.64
C ARG A 17 9.16 -1.97 24.48
N ALA A 18 7.89 -2.34 24.27
CA ALA A 18 6.81 -1.86 25.12
C ALA A 18 6.97 -2.44 26.53
N ARG A 19 6.79 -1.58 27.54
CA ARG A 19 6.84 -1.94 28.96
C ARG A 19 5.57 -2.69 29.37
N GLU A 20 4.43 -2.23 28.89
CA GLU A 20 3.11 -2.78 29.22
C GLU A 20 2.45 -3.43 28.01
N GLU A 21 1.46 -4.29 28.28
CA GLU A 21 0.55 -4.80 27.27
C GLU A 21 -0.48 -3.73 26.91
N LEU A 22 -0.68 -3.53 25.61
CA LEU A 22 -1.66 -2.59 25.08
C LEU A 22 -2.97 -3.32 24.81
N CYS A 23 -4.10 -2.67 25.06
CA CYS A 23 -5.40 -3.21 24.71
C CYS A 23 -5.54 -3.39 23.19
N VAL A 24 -6.08 -4.52 22.72
CA VAL A 24 -6.24 -4.79 21.28
C VAL A 24 -7.28 -3.92 20.62
N ARG A 25 -8.26 -3.43 21.39
CA ARG A 25 -9.37 -2.61 20.91
C ARG A 25 -8.96 -1.15 20.76
N CYS A 26 -8.40 -0.53 21.79
CA CYS A 26 -8.10 0.91 21.80
C CYS A 26 -6.60 1.26 21.71
N GLY A 27 -5.71 0.29 21.91
CA GLY A 27 -4.27 0.49 21.79
C GLY A 27 -3.58 1.12 22.99
N GLU A 28 -4.29 1.32 24.10
CA GLU A 28 -3.78 1.94 25.31
C GLU A 28 -3.50 0.91 26.43
N PRO A 29 -2.57 1.17 27.34
CA PRO A 29 -2.26 0.28 28.46
C PRO A 29 -3.30 0.36 29.60
N GLY A 30 -3.11 -0.48 30.61
CA GLY A 30 -3.81 -0.41 31.90
C GLY A 30 -5.13 -1.17 31.99
N HIS A 31 -5.55 -1.90 30.94
CA HIS A 31 -6.77 -2.71 30.97
C HIS A 31 -6.76 -3.82 29.90
N GLY A 32 -7.59 -4.85 30.13
CA GLY A 32 -7.85 -5.91 29.17
C GLY A 32 -8.86 -5.51 28.08
N SER A 33 -8.95 -6.31 27.02
CA SER A 33 -9.85 -6.03 25.90
C SER A 33 -11.34 -6.19 26.26
N GLU A 34 -11.65 -7.11 27.16
CA GLU A 34 -13.02 -7.37 27.67
C GLU A 34 -13.56 -6.22 28.51
N GLU A 35 -12.68 -5.52 29.23
CA GLU A 35 -13.03 -4.37 30.10
C GLU A 35 -12.92 -3.02 29.38
N CYS A 36 -12.58 -3.03 28.09
CA CYS A 36 -12.32 -1.82 27.34
C CYS A 36 -13.62 -1.05 27.03
N LYS A 37 -13.77 0.10 27.68
CA LYS A 37 -14.87 1.06 27.46
C LYS A 37 -14.50 2.21 26.50
N ARG A 38 -13.27 2.22 25.99
CA ARG A 38 -12.78 3.27 25.08
C ARG A 38 -13.16 2.98 23.64
N ASP A 39 -13.17 4.03 22.82
CA ASP A 39 -13.38 3.91 21.38
C ASP A 39 -12.32 3.01 20.75
N VAL A 40 -12.77 2.26 19.75
CA VAL A 40 -11.90 1.34 19.02
C VAL A 40 -10.94 2.12 18.15
N ARG A 41 -9.65 1.81 18.23
CA ARG A 41 -8.62 2.48 17.45
C ARG A 41 -7.44 1.56 17.18
N CYS A 42 -7.16 1.33 15.91
CA CYS A 42 -6.05 0.48 15.51
C CYS A 42 -4.70 1.15 15.80
N VAL A 43 -3.81 0.48 16.55
CA VAL A 43 -2.45 1.01 16.79
C VAL A 43 -1.62 1.16 15.51
N ASN A 44 -1.93 0.39 14.45
CA ASN A 44 -1.16 0.29 13.21
C ASN A 44 -1.58 1.33 12.15
N CYS A 45 -2.88 1.43 11.84
CA CYS A 45 -3.39 2.36 10.82
C CYS A 45 -4.18 3.55 11.38
N LYS A 46 -4.46 3.57 12.70
CA LYS A 46 -5.29 4.57 13.39
C LYS A 46 -6.77 4.62 12.99
N GLY A 47 -7.27 3.63 12.25
CA GLY A 47 -8.69 3.51 11.90
C GLY A 47 -9.56 2.84 12.96
N ASP A 48 -10.87 2.88 12.73
CA ASP A 48 -11.93 2.49 13.67
C ASP A 48 -12.19 0.98 13.69
N HIS A 49 -11.13 0.21 13.96
CA HIS A 49 -11.18 -1.24 14.11
C HIS A 49 -10.07 -1.71 15.06
N PRO A 50 -10.20 -2.88 15.69
CA PRO A 50 -9.17 -3.37 16.61
C PRO A 50 -7.88 -3.71 15.86
N ALA A 51 -6.76 -3.80 16.59
CA ALA A 51 -5.44 -4.04 16.02
C ALA A 51 -5.25 -5.45 15.40
N ASN A 52 -6.18 -6.37 15.66
CA ASN A 52 -6.21 -7.71 15.06
C ASN A 52 -7.16 -7.81 13.84
N SER A 53 -7.76 -6.71 13.39
CA SER A 53 -8.65 -6.74 12.23
C SER A 53 -7.92 -7.15 10.94
N LYS A 54 -8.55 -8.05 10.18
CA LYS A 54 -8.07 -8.47 8.84
C LYS A 54 -8.35 -7.44 7.75
N THR A 55 -9.21 -6.47 8.02
CA THR A 55 -9.50 -5.35 7.09
C THR A 55 -8.49 -4.20 7.22
N CYS A 56 -7.55 -4.28 8.17
CA CYS A 56 -6.53 -3.27 8.34
C CYS A 56 -5.59 -3.21 7.13
N THR A 57 -5.39 -2.03 6.55
CA THR A 57 -4.43 -1.81 5.45
C THR A 57 -3.02 -2.26 5.83
N LYS A 58 -2.58 -1.97 7.06
CA LYS A 58 -1.27 -2.43 7.59
C LYS A 58 -1.19 -3.94 7.79
N TYR A 59 -2.31 -4.62 8.07
CA TYR A 59 -2.34 -6.07 8.10
C TYR A 59 -2.13 -6.63 6.70
N MET A 60 -2.85 -6.12 5.70
CA MET A 60 -2.75 -6.56 4.30
C MET A 60 -1.33 -6.34 3.74
N GLU A 61 -0.72 -5.18 4.02
CA GLU A 61 0.69 -4.90 3.69
C GLU A 61 1.63 -5.94 4.31
N GLU A 62 1.50 -6.21 5.62
CA GLU A 62 2.34 -7.20 6.32
C GLU A 62 2.12 -8.62 5.76
N GLN A 63 0.89 -8.99 5.39
CA GLN A 63 0.61 -10.27 4.72
C GLN A 63 1.30 -10.36 3.36
N ALA A 64 1.28 -9.29 2.56
CA ALA A 64 1.99 -9.25 1.28
C ALA A 64 3.50 -9.40 1.46
N ILE A 65 4.09 -8.73 2.46
CA ILE A 65 5.52 -8.85 2.79
C ILE A 65 5.89 -10.28 3.17
N LEU A 66 5.07 -10.92 4.03
CA LEU A 66 5.30 -12.30 4.45
C LEU A 66 5.19 -13.28 3.29
N ARG A 67 4.16 -13.13 2.44
CA ARG A 67 3.98 -13.95 1.23
C ARG A 67 5.15 -13.78 0.27
N TYR A 68 5.55 -12.54 -0.01
CA TYR A 68 6.69 -12.26 -0.87
C TYR A 68 7.95 -12.96 -0.35
N ARG A 69 8.24 -12.83 0.95
CA ARG A 69 9.40 -13.46 1.57
C ARG A 69 9.31 -14.99 1.56
N ALA A 70 8.13 -15.57 1.75
CA ALA A 70 7.95 -17.02 1.70
C ALA A 70 8.24 -17.59 0.30
N ILE A 71 7.90 -16.85 -0.75
CA ILE A 71 8.08 -17.28 -2.15
C ILE A 71 9.51 -16.97 -2.65
N ASN A 72 10.04 -15.79 -2.35
CA ASN A 72 11.29 -15.27 -2.94
C ASN A 72 12.49 -15.34 -1.99
N GLY A 73 12.28 -15.73 -0.72
CA GLY A 73 13.30 -15.68 0.32
C GLY A 73 13.70 -14.25 0.71
N GLY A 74 14.90 -14.13 1.28
CA GLY A 74 15.52 -12.85 1.63
C GLY A 74 15.11 -12.26 2.99
N THR A 75 15.57 -11.04 3.22
CA THR A 75 15.33 -10.27 4.44
C THR A 75 13.98 -9.55 4.40
N PHE A 76 13.41 -9.24 5.57
CA PHE A 76 12.20 -8.41 5.64
C PHE A 76 12.37 -7.01 5.02
N LYS A 77 13.59 -6.45 5.05
CA LYS A 77 13.89 -5.16 4.41
C LYS A 77 13.73 -5.26 2.89
N GLN A 78 14.27 -6.31 2.28
CA GLN A 78 14.12 -6.58 0.85
C GLN A 78 12.65 -6.83 0.47
N ALA A 79 11.94 -7.66 1.23
CA ALA A 79 10.53 -7.94 0.97
C ALA A 79 9.64 -6.68 1.06
N ARG A 80 9.90 -5.81 2.04
CA ARG A 80 9.23 -4.50 2.15
C ARG A 80 9.46 -3.62 0.93
N ALA A 81 10.71 -3.50 0.49
CA ALA A 81 11.04 -2.72 -0.69
C ALA A 81 10.34 -3.28 -1.95
N ALA A 82 10.31 -4.60 -2.12
CA ALA A 82 9.68 -5.24 -3.27
C ALA A 82 8.15 -5.04 -3.30
N VAL A 83 7.47 -5.17 -2.16
CA VAL A 83 6.02 -4.92 -2.08
C VAL A 83 5.68 -3.47 -2.42
N VAL A 84 6.44 -2.50 -1.91
CA VAL A 84 6.26 -1.07 -2.25
C VAL A 84 6.45 -0.84 -3.75
N VAL A 85 7.49 -1.43 -4.36
CA VAL A 85 7.73 -1.31 -5.80
C VAL A 85 6.60 -1.94 -6.62
N ASN A 86 6.08 -3.10 -6.22
CA ASN A 86 4.99 -3.76 -6.95
C ASN A 86 3.68 -2.97 -6.85
N VAL A 87 3.34 -2.46 -5.66
CA VAL A 87 2.20 -1.54 -5.50
C VAL A 87 2.40 -0.28 -6.36
N ALA A 88 3.60 0.29 -6.37
CA ALA A 88 3.91 1.45 -7.22
C ALA A 88 3.86 1.13 -8.73
N LYS A 89 4.15 -0.12 -9.15
CA LYS A 89 3.99 -0.57 -10.54
C LYS A 89 2.53 -0.74 -10.94
N GLU A 90 1.67 -1.20 -10.03
CA GLU A 90 0.22 -1.31 -10.26
C GLU A 90 -0.44 0.08 -10.29
N ILE A 91 0.07 1.05 -9.52
CA ILE A 91 -0.40 2.45 -9.51
C ILE A 91 0.20 3.27 -10.67
N ARG A 92 1.45 2.99 -11.08
CA ARG A 92 2.05 3.57 -12.30
C ARG A 92 1.19 3.15 -13.49
N PRO A 93 0.53 4.09 -14.15
CA PRO A 93 -0.85 3.83 -14.52
C PRO A 93 -0.93 3.08 -15.85
N LYS A 94 -2.09 2.47 -16.07
CA LYS A 94 -2.68 2.16 -17.37
C LYS A 94 -2.87 3.43 -18.27
N LEU A 95 -2.03 4.46 -18.12
CA LEU A 95 -2.13 5.79 -18.73
C LEU A 95 -1.06 6.07 -19.80
N PHE A 96 -0.43 5.05 -20.39
CA PHE A 96 0.53 5.25 -21.48
C PHE A 96 0.26 4.35 -22.69
N THR A 97 -0.95 4.42 -23.25
CA THR A 97 -1.21 3.98 -24.63
C THR A 97 -2.23 4.88 -25.32
N GLN A 98 -1.82 6.09 -25.69
CA GLN A 98 -2.23 6.67 -26.97
C GLN A 98 -0.94 7.10 -27.68
N VAL A 99 -0.38 6.18 -28.46
CA VAL A 99 0.72 6.47 -29.38
C VAL A 99 0.17 7.35 -30.50
N VAL A 100 0.84 8.49 -30.70
CA VAL A 100 0.64 9.44 -31.78
C VAL A 100 0.70 8.71 -33.13
N ARG A 101 -0.40 8.68 -33.89
CA ARG A 101 -0.34 8.33 -35.32
C ARG A 101 -0.21 9.63 -36.10
N GLY A 102 1.03 10.03 -36.34
CA GLY A 102 1.34 11.01 -37.37
C GLY A 102 0.93 10.45 -38.73
N THR A 103 0.11 11.20 -39.46
CA THR A 103 0.03 11.06 -40.91
C THR A 103 0.32 12.42 -41.51
N SER A 104 1.45 12.47 -42.21
CA SER A 104 1.84 13.57 -43.08
C SER A 104 0.90 13.58 -44.28
N THR A 105 0.17 14.68 -44.50
CA THR A 105 -0.47 14.96 -45.78
C THR A 105 -0.08 16.36 -46.25
N ARG A 106 0.16 16.41 -47.56
CA ARG A 106 0.98 17.37 -48.28
C ARG A 106 0.36 18.75 -48.44
N ALA A 107 1.26 19.70 -48.62
CA ALA A 107 1.09 21.09 -49.05
C ALA A 107 -0.05 21.36 -50.04
N VAL A 108 -0.83 22.39 -49.72
CA VAL A 108 -1.71 23.10 -50.65
C VAL A 108 -0.86 24.12 -51.41
N THR A 109 -0.80 23.97 -52.73
CA THR A 109 -0.44 25.08 -53.64
C THR A 109 -1.31 24.96 -54.89
N THR A 110 -2.23 25.90 -55.07
CA THR A 110 -2.92 26.13 -56.35
C THR A 110 -2.79 27.61 -56.66
N SER A 111 -2.03 27.93 -57.70
CA SER A 111 -2.03 29.23 -58.38
C SER A 111 -1.46 29.05 -59.79
N ALA A 112 -2.29 29.29 -60.82
CA ALA A 112 -1.98 30.00 -62.08
C ALA A 112 -2.91 29.59 -63.26
N THR A 113 -3.88 30.48 -63.55
CA THR A 113 -4.23 31.13 -64.85
C THR A 113 -4.10 30.41 -66.21
N VAL A 114 -5.14 30.49 -67.07
CA VAL A 114 -5.19 30.98 -68.49
C VAL A 114 -6.69 31.22 -68.87
N LYS A 115 -7.22 32.43 -69.14
CA LYS A 115 -7.26 33.32 -70.33
C LYS A 115 -8.14 32.84 -71.53
N GLU A 116 -9.15 33.68 -71.84
CA GLU A 116 -9.86 33.98 -73.12
C GLU A 116 -10.44 32.85 -74.00
N SER A 117 -11.74 32.93 -74.28
CA SER A 117 -12.31 33.51 -75.52
C SER A 117 -13.81 33.79 -75.36
#